data_AF-A0ABD3XJX7-F1
#
_entry.id   AF-A0ABD3XJX7-F1
#
_cell.length_a   1.000
_cell.length_b   1.000
_cell.length_c   1.000
_cell.angle_alpha   90.00
_cell.angle_beta   90.00
_cell.angle_gamma   90.00
#
_symmetry.space_group_name_H-M   'P 1'
#
loop_
_entity.id
_entity.type
_entity.pdbx_description
1 polymer ?
#
loop_
_entity_poly.entity_id
_entity_poly.type
_entity_poly.pdbx_seq_one_letter_code
_entity_poly.pdbx_strand_id
1 'polypeptide(L)'
;MAANRKRKVDNENRQFNDDWTVQYCFVQQQKNVICLLCHSTVAMAKVSNIKRHYETKHQDFHNVVGDERTVRIESLRRSLNRQQNIFSKQSADFSAACEVSYEISLMIVKSGRPFTDGDFVKRCMITSEKLLPEAVRKLQTVSLDRMTLSYLSADVKRQLVDKAANFVYFSLATADSTDINSTAKLQGFVRVVSSSFDITEELIGMGFMKGQTTASAIFEETVRLCSSVSLDFTKLVRVTTDGAPTMTGESNGMVALLMKHRGKQNRQLVKLHCMIHQQNLCSKELAFQALMTLVTKTINFIYL
;
A
#
# COMPACT_ATOMS: atom_id res chain seq x y z
N MET A 1 -9.19 -56.78 -15.93
CA MET A 1 -9.33 -55.32 -15.75
C MET A 1 -10.03 -55.05 -14.42
N ALA A 2 -9.31 -54.57 -13.41
CA ALA A 2 -9.93 -54.00 -12.21
C ALA A 2 -9.37 -52.58 -12.07
N ALA A 3 -10.12 -51.60 -12.58
CA ALA A 3 -9.74 -50.20 -12.49
C ALA A 3 -9.74 -49.79 -11.01
N ASN A 4 -8.55 -49.61 -10.45
CA ASN A 4 -8.34 -49.08 -9.12
C ASN A 4 -8.72 -47.58 -9.14
N ARG A 5 -10.02 -47.28 -9.06
CA ARG A 5 -10.54 -45.91 -8.94
C ARG A 5 -10.15 -45.38 -7.57
N LYS A 6 -8.97 -44.74 -7.50
CA LYS A 6 -8.63 -43.82 -6.41
C LYS A 6 -9.71 -42.73 -6.38
N ARG A 7 -10.62 -42.82 -5.41
CA ARG A 7 -11.72 -41.86 -5.23
C ARG A 7 -11.11 -40.52 -4.82
N LYS A 8 -11.14 -39.53 -5.71
CA LYS A 8 -10.75 -38.14 -5.40
C LYS A 8 -11.79 -37.53 -4.46
N VAL A 9 -11.29 -36.80 -3.46
CA VAL A 9 -12.04 -36.22 -2.34
C VAL A 9 -13.09 -35.20 -2.80
N ASP A 10 -12.87 -34.58 -3.96
CA ASP A 10 -13.70 -33.48 -4.47
C ASP A 10 -15.07 -33.91 -5.02
N ASN A 11 -15.28 -35.22 -5.26
CA ASN A 11 -16.52 -35.74 -5.87
C ASN A 11 -17.60 -36.16 -4.87
N GLU A 12 -17.29 -36.22 -3.57
CA GLU A 12 -18.30 -36.49 -2.55
C GLU A 12 -18.55 -35.17 -1.82
N ASN A 13 -19.66 -34.52 -2.14
CA ASN A 13 -20.17 -33.32 -1.47
C ASN A 13 -20.58 -33.70 -0.02
N ARG A 14 -19.59 -34.09 0.81
CA ARG A 14 -19.78 -34.63 2.17
C ARG A 14 -20.10 -33.47 3.10
N GLN A 15 -21.35 -33.08 3.09
CA GLN A 15 -21.88 -32.08 4.00
C GLN A 15 -21.93 -32.66 5.42
N PHE A 16 -21.68 -31.80 6.41
CA PHE A 16 -21.88 -32.14 7.80
C PHE A 16 -23.36 -32.40 8.05
N ASN A 17 -23.67 -33.41 8.88
CA ASN A 17 -25.03 -33.63 9.36
C ASN A 17 -25.16 -33.05 10.77
N ASP A 18 -26.14 -32.17 10.98
CA ASP A 18 -26.45 -31.53 12.26
C ASP A 18 -26.78 -32.55 13.37
N ASP A 19 -27.25 -33.75 13.02
CA ASP A 19 -27.45 -34.84 13.98
C ASP A 19 -26.15 -35.22 14.70
N TRP A 20 -24.98 -35.02 14.07
CA TRP A 20 -23.69 -35.30 14.67
C TRP A 20 -23.36 -34.34 15.82
N THR A 21 -24.03 -33.19 15.90
CA THR A 21 -23.94 -32.30 17.07
C THR A 21 -24.54 -32.95 18.31
N VAL A 22 -25.72 -33.56 18.19
CA VAL A 22 -26.39 -34.22 19.32
C VAL A 22 -25.76 -35.58 19.61
N GLN A 23 -25.43 -36.34 18.56
CA GLN A 23 -24.92 -37.70 18.68
C GLN A 23 -23.46 -37.74 19.15
N TYR A 24 -22.60 -36.87 18.60
CA TYR A 24 -21.15 -36.96 18.80
C TYR A 24 -20.50 -35.67 19.34
N CYS A 25 -21.28 -34.63 19.65
CA CYS A 25 -20.79 -33.35 20.15
C CYS A 25 -19.83 -32.65 19.17
N PHE A 26 -20.13 -32.70 17.87
CA PHE A 26 -19.36 -31.98 16.84
C PHE A 26 -20.15 -30.83 16.24
N VAL A 27 -19.47 -29.80 15.76
CA VAL A 27 -20.07 -28.71 14.98
C VAL A 27 -19.23 -28.42 13.74
N GLN A 28 -19.87 -28.03 12.64
CA GLN A 28 -19.17 -27.48 11.48
C GLN A 28 -19.03 -25.96 11.63
N GLN A 29 -17.83 -25.45 11.36
CA GLN A 29 -17.56 -24.03 11.23
C GLN A 29 -16.73 -23.76 9.99
N GLN A 30 -17.29 -22.98 9.07
CA GLN A 30 -16.74 -22.80 7.73
C GLN A 30 -16.40 -24.17 7.09
N LYS A 31 -15.11 -24.49 6.95
CA LYS A 31 -14.62 -25.76 6.37
C LYS A 31 -14.15 -26.78 7.41
N ASN A 32 -14.14 -26.43 8.70
CA ASN A 32 -13.59 -27.26 9.77
C ASN A 32 -14.70 -27.94 10.58
N VAL A 33 -14.46 -29.19 10.99
CA VAL A 33 -15.34 -29.94 11.90
C VAL A 33 -14.66 -30.04 13.26
N ILE A 34 -15.28 -29.46 14.29
CA ILE A 34 -14.67 -29.24 15.61
C ILE A 34 -15.43 -30.05 16.67
N CYS A 35 -14.69 -30.76 17.53
CA CYS A 35 -15.26 -31.43 18.70
C CYS A 35 -15.52 -30.40 19.81
N LEU A 36 -16.76 -30.33 20.33
CA LEU A 36 -17.14 -29.42 21.42
C LEU A 36 -16.52 -29.79 22.78
N LEU A 37 -16.00 -31.01 22.94
CA LEU A 37 -15.48 -31.52 24.22
C LEU A 37 -13.98 -31.27 24.40
N CYS A 38 -13.18 -31.38 23.32
CA CYS A 38 -11.72 -31.17 23.36
C CYS A 38 -11.18 -30.18 22.34
N HIS A 39 -12.05 -29.52 21.57
CA HIS A 39 -11.70 -28.53 20.54
C HIS A 39 -10.78 -29.04 19.41
N SER A 40 -10.57 -30.35 19.30
CA SER A 40 -9.80 -30.90 18.20
C SER A 40 -10.57 -30.83 16.88
N THR A 41 -9.84 -30.60 15.79
CA THR A 41 -10.40 -30.50 14.44
C THR A 41 -10.23 -31.81 13.68
N VAL A 42 -11.27 -32.22 12.95
CA VAL A 42 -11.23 -33.37 12.06
C VAL A 42 -11.18 -32.87 10.61
N ALA A 43 -10.10 -33.20 9.90
CA ALA A 43 -9.83 -32.72 8.54
C ALA A 43 -10.83 -33.21 7.47
N MET A 44 -11.61 -34.26 7.77
CA MET A 44 -12.63 -34.80 6.86
C MET A 44 -13.94 -35.01 7.61
N ALA A 45 -15.02 -34.38 7.14
CA ALA A 45 -16.39 -34.56 7.62
C ALA A 45 -16.94 -35.96 7.26
N LYS A 46 -16.40 -37.00 7.90
CA LYS A 46 -16.86 -38.39 7.77
C LYS A 46 -17.34 -38.87 9.13
N VAL A 47 -18.57 -39.39 9.17
CA VAL A 47 -19.17 -39.97 10.38
C VAL A 47 -18.25 -41.00 11.05
N SER A 48 -17.53 -41.82 10.27
CA SER A 48 -16.57 -42.80 10.82
C SER A 48 -15.41 -42.16 11.60
N ASN A 49 -14.93 -41.00 11.17
CA ASN A 49 -13.86 -40.28 11.86
C ASN A 49 -14.38 -39.59 13.12
N ILE A 50 -15.56 -38.97 13.02
CA ILE A 50 -16.27 -38.28 14.10
C ILE A 50 -16.65 -39.26 15.21
N LYS A 51 -17.32 -40.36 14.85
CA LYS A 51 -17.73 -41.43 15.76
C LYS A 51 -16.52 -42.05 16.45
N ARG A 52 -15.48 -42.45 15.70
CA ARG A 52 -14.24 -42.99 16.28
C ARG A 52 -13.59 -42.00 17.24
N HIS A 53 -13.54 -40.71 16.91
CA HIS A 53 -12.99 -39.70 17.81
C HIS A 53 -13.79 -39.65 19.12
N TYR A 54 -15.12 -39.57 19.02
CA TYR A 54 -16.01 -39.52 20.18
C TYR A 54 -15.85 -40.77 21.07
N GLU A 55 -15.91 -41.96 20.48
CA GLU A 55 -15.83 -43.24 21.20
C GLU A 55 -14.44 -43.53 21.80
N THR A 56 -13.37 -42.93 21.28
CA THR A 56 -12.01 -43.17 21.80
C THR A 56 -11.57 -42.13 22.81
N LYS A 57 -12.06 -40.89 22.72
CA LYS A 57 -11.61 -39.78 23.56
C LYS A 57 -12.64 -39.28 24.57
N HIS A 58 -13.92 -39.59 24.37
CA HIS A 58 -15.03 -39.00 25.13
C HIS A 58 -16.04 -40.05 25.61
N GLN A 59 -15.56 -41.23 26.00
CA GLN A 59 -16.42 -42.33 26.49
C GLN A 59 -17.29 -41.91 27.68
N ASP A 60 -16.73 -41.10 28.58
CA ASP A 60 -17.44 -40.64 29.77
C ASP A 60 -18.66 -39.77 29.46
N PHE A 61 -18.65 -39.07 28.32
CA PHE A 61 -19.78 -38.24 27.88
C PHE A 61 -20.95 -39.09 27.33
N HIS A 62 -20.74 -40.38 27.11
CA HIS A 62 -21.82 -41.31 26.74
C HIS A 62 -22.82 -41.53 27.89
N ASN A 63 -22.39 -41.29 29.13
CA ASN A 63 -23.24 -41.45 30.32
C ASN A 63 -24.21 -40.26 30.51
N VAL A 64 -24.00 -39.16 29.79
CA VAL A 64 -24.88 -37.99 29.80
C VAL A 64 -25.96 -38.18 28.72
N VAL A 65 -27.20 -38.38 29.15
CA VAL A 65 -28.35 -38.74 28.32
C VAL A 65 -29.57 -37.84 28.60
N GLY A 66 -30.56 -37.87 27.71
CA GLY A 66 -31.79 -37.09 27.84
C GLY A 66 -31.56 -35.58 27.77
N ASP A 67 -32.40 -34.81 28.47
CA ASP A 67 -32.39 -33.35 28.44
C ASP A 67 -31.08 -32.74 28.95
N GLU A 68 -30.42 -33.41 29.90
CA GLU A 68 -29.11 -32.98 30.42
C GLU A 68 -28.05 -32.93 29.32
N ARG A 69 -28.07 -33.89 28.40
CA ARG A 69 -27.15 -33.94 27.26
C ARG A 69 -27.31 -32.73 26.36
N THR A 70 -28.56 -32.42 26.00
CA THR A 70 -28.90 -31.30 25.11
C THR A 70 -28.48 -29.97 25.73
N VAL A 71 -28.78 -29.76 27.02
CA VAL A 71 -28.38 -28.55 27.77
C VAL A 71 -26.87 -28.39 27.79
N ARG A 72 -26.13 -29.48 28.01
CA ARG A 72 -24.66 -29.44 28.09
C ARG A 72 -24.02 -29.16 26.74
N ILE A 73 -24.52 -29.77 25.66
CA ILE A 73 -24.08 -29.50 24.29
C ILE A 73 -24.30 -28.02 23.93
N GLU A 74 -25.48 -27.48 24.25
CA GLU A 74 -25.78 -26.07 24.01
C GLU A 74 -24.89 -25.12 24.82
N SER A 75 -24.56 -25.47 26.07
CA SER A 75 -23.60 -24.71 26.87
C SER A 75 -22.19 -24.71 26.25
N LEU A 76 -21.72 -25.86 25.78
CA LEU A 76 -20.41 -25.99 25.10
C LEU A 76 -20.38 -25.20 23.79
N ARG A 77 -21.47 -25.25 23.02
CA ARG A 77 -21.63 -24.47 21.79
C ARG A 77 -21.59 -22.97 22.07
N ARG A 78 -22.29 -22.50 23.10
CA ARG A 78 -22.23 -21.09 23.55
C ARG A 78 -20.82 -20.69 23.98
N SER A 79 -20.09 -21.55 24.68
CA SER A 79 -18.71 -21.30 25.09
C SER A 79 -17.78 -21.15 23.89
N LEU A 80 -17.85 -22.07 22.92
CA LEU A 80 -17.05 -22.03 21.70
C LEU A 80 -17.35 -20.78 20.86
N ASN A 81 -18.63 -20.45 20.69
CA ASN A 81 -19.04 -19.23 19.98
C ASN A 81 -18.54 -17.96 20.68
N ARG A 82 -18.55 -17.91 22.02
CA ARG A 82 -17.99 -16.78 22.78
C ARG A 82 -16.49 -16.62 22.53
N GLN A 83 -15.73 -17.71 22.57
CA GLN A 83 -14.28 -17.67 22.32
C GLN A 83 -13.98 -17.12 20.92
N GLN A 84 -14.75 -17.54 19.91
CA GLN A 84 -14.54 -17.11 18.53
C GLN A 84 -14.97 -15.67 18.28
N ASN A 85 -16.08 -15.24 18.87
CA ASN A 85 -16.54 -13.86 18.78
C ASN A 85 -15.48 -12.89 19.34
N ILE A 86 -14.67 -13.29 20.33
CA ILE A 86 -13.55 -12.48 20.81
C ILE A 86 -12.50 -12.28 19.71
N PHE A 87 -12.07 -13.35 19.04
CA PHE A 87 -11.09 -13.27 17.96
C PHE A 87 -11.61 -12.49 16.75
N SER A 88 -12.85 -12.76 16.32
CA SER A 88 -13.48 -12.04 15.21
C SER A 88 -13.64 -10.55 15.51
N LYS A 89 -14.06 -10.20 16.74
CA LYS A 89 -14.17 -8.80 17.18
C LYS A 89 -12.81 -8.12 17.22
N GLN A 90 -11.78 -8.79 17.74
CA GLN A 90 -10.42 -8.25 17.77
C GLN A 90 -9.86 -8.02 16.35
N SER A 91 -10.12 -8.93 15.41
CA SER A 91 -9.75 -8.77 14.01
C SER A 91 -10.47 -7.60 13.35
N ALA A 92 -11.76 -7.41 13.64
CA ALA A 92 -12.54 -6.28 13.13
C ALA A 92 -12.05 -4.93 13.71
N ASP A 93 -11.77 -4.89 15.01
CA ASP A 93 -11.22 -3.69 15.67
C ASP A 93 -9.84 -3.32 15.09
N PHE A 94 -8.98 -4.30 14.76
CA PHE A 94 -7.70 -4.04 14.08
C PHE A 94 -7.88 -3.49 12.66
N SER A 95 -8.80 -4.05 11.88
CA SER A 95 -9.11 -3.56 10.53
C SER A 95 -9.60 -2.12 10.56
N ALA A 96 -10.52 -1.80 11.47
CA ALA A 96 -11.04 -0.44 11.65
C ALA A 96 -9.93 0.53 12.10
N ALA A 97 -9.03 0.09 12.99
CA ALA A 97 -7.90 0.90 13.42
C ALA A 97 -6.92 1.21 12.28
N CYS A 98 -6.72 0.27 11.36
CA CYS A 98 -5.89 0.45 10.17
C CYS A 98 -6.53 1.44 9.18
N GLU A 99 -7.84 1.33 8.93
CA GLU A 99 -8.58 2.26 8.07
C GLU A 99 -8.52 3.69 8.61
N VAL A 100 -8.81 3.88 9.91
CA VAL A 100 -8.73 5.20 10.58
C VAL A 100 -7.32 5.77 10.51
N SER A 101 -6.28 4.95 10.66
CA SER A 101 -4.88 5.39 10.52
C SER A 101 -4.60 5.99 9.14
N TYR A 102 -5.09 5.35 8.08
CA TYR A 102 -4.92 5.84 6.71
C TYR A 102 -5.69 7.13 6.46
N GLU A 103 -6.92 7.25 6.98
CA GLU A 103 -7.69 8.49 6.88
C GLU A 103 -7.00 9.66 7.56
N ILE A 104 -6.49 9.46 8.79
CA ILE A 104 -5.75 10.49 9.52
C ILE A 104 -4.48 10.88 8.77
N SER A 105 -3.73 9.89 8.28
CA SER A 105 -2.51 10.13 7.50
C SER A 105 -2.82 10.94 6.24
N LEU A 106 -3.92 10.63 5.54
CA LEU A 106 -4.37 11.38 4.38
C LEU A 106 -4.77 12.81 4.72
N MET A 107 -5.43 13.04 5.86
CA MET A 107 -5.79 14.39 6.33
C MET A 107 -4.55 15.23 6.63
N ILE A 108 -3.53 14.65 7.27
CA ILE A 108 -2.24 15.32 7.54
C ILE A 108 -1.59 15.77 6.22
N VAL A 109 -1.49 14.86 5.24
CA VAL A 109 -0.88 15.14 3.92
C VAL A 109 -1.66 16.21 3.16
N LYS A 110 -2.99 16.08 3.08
CA LYS A 110 -3.85 17.06 2.40
C LYS A 110 -3.78 18.46 3.03
N SER A 111 -3.43 18.54 4.30
CA SER A 111 -3.24 19.80 5.03
C SER A 111 -1.82 20.37 4.89
N GLY A 112 -0.92 19.71 4.13
CA GLY A 112 0.47 20.12 3.97
C GLY A 112 1.29 20.02 5.26
N ARG A 113 0.83 19.24 6.25
CA ARG A 113 1.47 19.10 7.55
C ARG A 113 2.54 17.99 7.51
N PRO A 114 3.63 18.11 8.29
CA PRO A 114 4.62 17.06 8.37
C PRO A 114 4.04 15.84 9.09
N PHE A 115 4.49 14.65 8.72
CA PHE A 115 4.00 13.41 9.32
C PHE A 115 4.32 13.25 10.81
N THR A 116 5.26 14.02 11.34
CA THR A 116 5.50 14.13 12.79
C THR A 116 4.26 14.59 13.55
N ASP A 117 3.31 15.23 12.87
CA ASP A 117 2.02 15.61 13.46
C ASP A 117 1.15 14.39 13.76
N GLY A 118 1.42 13.21 13.19
CA GLY A 118 0.78 11.95 13.57
C GLY A 118 0.94 11.64 15.06
N ASP A 119 2.13 11.88 15.63
CA ASP A 119 2.39 11.71 17.07
C ASP A 119 1.61 12.72 17.92
N PHE A 120 1.42 13.94 17.39
CA PHE A 120 0.60 14.95 18.04
C PHE A 120 -0.89 14.54 18.03
N VAL A 121 -1.43 14.15 16.87
CA VAL A 121 -2.80 13.66 16.74
C VAL A 121 -3.05 12.46 17.65
N LYS A 122 -2.10 11.51 17.72
CA LYS A 122 -2.17 10.36 18.62
C LYS A 122 -2.26 10.79 20.09
N ARG A 123 -1.46 11.77 20.52
CA ARG A 123 -1.53 12.33 21.88
C ARG A 123 -2.86 13.01 22.15
N CYS A 124 -3.42 13.74 21.18
CA CYS A 124 -4.76 14.33 21.31
C CYS A 124 -5.83 13.24 21.51
N MET A 125 -5.79 12.15 20.74
CA MET A 125 -6.73 11.03 20.88
C MET A 125 -6.65 10.39 22.27
N ILE A 126 -5.45 10.16 22.80
CA ILE A 126 -5.29 9.54 24.13
C ILE A 126 -5.71 10.51 25.24
N THR A 127 -5.41 11.80 25.12
CA THR A 127 -5.76 12.82 26.12
C THR A 127 -7.28 12.96 26.29
N SER A 128 -8.07 12.58 25.27
CA SER A 128 -9.54 12.56 25.33
C SER A 128 -10.13 11.50 26.28
N GLU A 129 -9.29 10.69 26.95
CA GLU A 129 -9.70 9.63 27.90
C GLU A 129 -10.64 10.12 28.99
N LYS A 130 -10.44 11.35 29.48
CA LYS A 130 -11.33 11.95 30.49
C LYS A 130 -12.77 12.12 30.02
N LEU A 131 -12.98 12.26 28.71
CA LEU A 131 -14.30 12.41 28.10
C LEU A 131 -14.86 11.07 27.61
N LEU A 132 -14.00 10.21 27.04
CA LEU A 132 -14.41 9.00 26.32
C LEU A 132 -13.51 7.79 26.64
N PRO A 133 -13.52 7.27 27.88
CA PRO A 133 -12.57 6.24 28.32
C PRO A 133 -12.70 4.93 27.53
N GLU A 134 -13.92 4.52 27.17
CA GLU A 134 -14.16 3.31 26.38
C GLU A 134 -13.64 3.42 24.94
N ALA A 135 -13.69 4.61 24.35
CA ALA A 135 -13.22 4.86 22.99
C ALA A 135 -11.69 4.90 22.92
N VAL A 136 -11.02 5.45 23.95
CA VAL A 136 -9.56 5.57 23.96
C VAL A 136 -8.86 4.23 23.88
N ARG A 137 -9.39 3.18 24.52
CA ARG A 137 -8.84 1.81 24.37
C ARG A 137 -8.78 1.34 22.92
N LYS A 138 -9.77 1.70 22.09
CA LYS A 138 -9.77 1.39 20.66
C LYS A 138 -8.81 2.31 19.90
N LEU A 139 -8.83 3.61 20.19
CA LEU A 139 -7.94 4.59 19.56
C LEU A 139 -6.46 4.32 19.84
N GLN A 140 -6.11 3.70 20.97
CA GLN A 140 -4.74 3.27 21.28
C GLN A 140 -4.21 2.26 20.26
N THR A 141 -5.07 1.47 19.62
CA THR A 141 -4.66 0.49 18.59
C THR A 141 -4.34 1.11 17.23
N VAL A 142 -4.78 2.35 16.97
CA VAL A 142 -4.51 3.08 15.71
C VAL A 142 -3.03 3.45 15.65
N SER A 143 -2.22 2.80 14.82
CA SER A 143 -0.84 3.22 14.63
C SER A 143 -0.77 4.43 13.72
N LEU A 144 -0.17 5.54 14.17
CA LEU A 144 0.15 6.71 13.34
C LEU A 144 1.67 6.86 13.16
N ASP A 145 2.41 5.76 13.36
CA ASP A 145 3.85 5.77 13.20
C ASP A 145 4.26 5.93 11.72
N ARG A 146 5.55 6.21 11.53
CA ARG A 146 6.16 6.31 10.19
C ARG A 146 6.01 5.03 9.34
N MET A 147 5.68 3.87 9.92
CA MET A 147 5.55 2.62 9.17
C MET A 147 4.30 2.62 8.28
N THR A 148 3.22 3.27 8.72
CA THR A 148 2.00 3.46 7.91
C THR A 148 2.30 4.13 6.56
N LEU A 149 3.28 5.04 6.54
CA LEU A 149 3.73 5.74 5.33
C LEU A 149 4.56 4.88 4.40
N SER A 150 5.37 3.97 4.96
CA SER A 150 6.09 2.99 4.17
C SER A 150 5.10 2.15 3.35
N TYR A 151 3.99 1.74 3.97
CA TYR A 151 2.94 1.02 3.27
C TYR A 151 2.23 1.88 2.23
N LEU A 152 1.83 3.12 2.54
CA LEU A 152 1.20 4.02 1.56
C LEU A 152 2.13 4.32 0.37
N SER A 153 3.39 4.65 0.65
CA SER A 153 4.36 4.96 -0.39
C SER A 153 4.66 3.73 -1.26
N ALA A 154 4.79 2.55 -0.65
CA ALA A 154 4.94 1.30 -1.38
C ALA A 154 3.69 1.00 -2.23
N ASP A 155 2.50 1.30 -1.72
CA ASP A 155 1.23 1.12 -2.42
C ASP A 155 1.12 2.04 -3.65
N VAL A 156 1.36 3.34 -3.48
CA VAL A 156 1.38 4.31 -4.59
C VAL A 156 2.43 3.91 -5.63
N LYS A 157 3.63 3.51 -5.19
CA LYS A 157 4.68 3.05 -6.10
C LYS A 157 4.25 1.78 -6.85
N ARG A 158 3.60 0.83 -6.18
CA ARG A 158 3.05 -0.38 -6.80
C ARG A 158 1.97 -0.03 -7.81
N GLN A 159 1.03 0.86 -7.48
CA GLN A 159 0.02 1.34 -8.42
C GLN A 159 0.65 2.01 -9.64
N LEU A 160 1.73 2.78 -9.45
CA LEU A 160 2.48 3.38 -10.56
C LEU A 160 3.14 2.31 -11.44
N VAL A 161 3.71 1.25 -10.85
CA VAL A 161 4.27 0.10 -11.58
C VAL A 161 3.18 -0.69 -12.32
N ASP A 162 2.02 -0.90 -11.71
CA ASP A 162 0.89 -1.59 -12.33
C ASP A 162 0.37 -0.79 -13.53
N LYS A 163 0.27 0.54 -13.40
CA LYS A 163 -0.01 1.45 -14.52
C LYS A 163 1.13 1.46 -15.53
N ALA A 164 2.38 1.29 -15.08
CA ALA A 164 3.56 1.22 -15.93
C ALA A 164 3.49 0.02 -16.90
N ALA A 165 2.81 -1.06 -16.55
CA ALA A 165 2.65 -2.20 -17.46
C ALA A 165 1.87 -1.85 -18.75
N ASN A 166 0.98 -0.85 -18.70
CA ASN A 166 0.00 -0.58 -19.75
C ASN A 166 0.24 0.72 -20.53
N PHE A 167 1.34 1.45 -20.30
CA PHE A 167 1.60 2.69 -21.07
C PHE A 167 2.18 2.43 -22.46
N VAL A 168 1.75 3.27 -23.39
CA VAL A 168 2.25 3.30 -24.76
C VAL A 168 3.45 4.26 -24.86
N TYR A 169 3.34 5.44 -24.25
CA TYR A 169 4.39 6.46 -24.26
C TYR A 169 4.43 7.21 -22.93
N PHE A 170 5.58 7.81 -22.64
CA PHE A 170 5.72 8.72 -21.50
C PHE A 170 6.61 9.91 -21.80
N SER A 171 6.41 10.98 -21.04
CA SER A 171 7.33 12.11 -20.95
C SER A 171 7.86 12.29 -19.55
N LEU A 172 9.12 12.68 -19.46
CA LEU A 172 9.87 12.86 -18.23
C LEU A 172 10.11 14.35 -17.99
N ALA A 173 9.91 14.81 -16.77
CA ALA A 173 10.39 16.11 -16.31
C ALA A 173 11.37 15.88 -15.17
N THR A 174 12.58 16.43 -15.30
CA THR A 174 13.60 16.36 -14.25
C THR A 174 14.00 17.76 -13.81
N ALA A 175 14.09 17.93 -12.49
CA ALA A 175 14.58 19.15 -11.87
C ALA A 175 15.60 18.76 -10.81
N ASP A 176 16.80 19.33 -10.91
CA ASP A 176 17.73 19.35 -9.80
C ASP A 176 17.37 20.49 -8.85
N SER A 177 17.52 20.21 -7.56
CA SER A 177 17.31 21.17 -6.48
C SER A 177 18.41 20.97 -5.45
N THR A 178 18.85 22.05 -4.84
CA THR A 178 19.81 21.99 -3.74
C THR A 178 19.04 22.19 -2.45
N ASP A 179 19.15 21.24 -1.51
CA ASP A 179 18.51 21.41 -0.21
C ASP A 179 19.28 22.38 0.70
N ILE A 180 18.69 22.73 1.84
CA ILE A 180 19.27 23.65 2.83
C ILE A 180 20.64 23.19 3.37
N ASN A 181 20.94 21.89 3.27
CA ASN A 181 22.20 21.30 3.70
C ASN A 181 23.19 21.14 2.53
N SER A 182 22.96 21.85 1.42
CA SER A 182 23.78 21.78 0.20
C SER A 182 23.84 20.38 -0.44
N THR A 183 22.86 19.51 -0.15
CA THR A 183 22.74 18.22 -0.81
C THR A 183 21.92 18.39 -2.08
N ALA A 184 22.52 18.06 -3.22
CA ALA A 184 21.83 18.10 -4.50
C ALA A 184 20.86 16.91 -4.63
N LYS A 185 19.62 17.21 -5.00
CA LYS A 185 18.53 16.25 -5.15
C LYS A 185 17.95 16.36 -6.54
N LEU A 186 17.69 15.22 -7.15
CA LEU A 186 17.01 15.11 -8.43
C LEU A 186 15.56 14.68 -8.19
N GLN A 187 14.61 15.44 -8.71
CA GLN A 187 13.20 15.05 -8.72
C GLN A 187 12.80 14.65 -10.13
N GLY A 188 12.15 13.49 -10.26
CA GLY A 188 11.66 12.98 -11.53
C GLY A 188 10.15 12.86 -11.55
N PHE A 189 9.49 13.59 -12.44
CA PHE A 189 8.05 13.48 -12.70
C PHE A 189 7.81 12.79 -14.03
N VAL A 190 6.82 11.91 -14.07
CA VAL A 190 6.41 11.23 -15.29
C VAL A 190 4.99 11.62 -15.65
N ARG A 191 4.76 11.83 -16.94
CA ARG A 191 3.43 11.84 -17.55
C ARG A 191 3.35 10.63 -18.47
N VAL A 192 2.51 9.66 -18.11
CA VAL A 192 2.28 8.42 -18.87
C VAL A 192 0.94 8.48 -19.59
N VAL A 193 0.84 7.80 -20.74
CA VAL A 193 -0.39 7.64 -21.50
C VAL A 193 -0.64 6.15 -21.74
N SER A 194 -1.80 5.64 -21.32
CA SER A 194 -2.21 4.25 -21.53
C SER A 194 -2.69 4.00 -22.96
N SER A 195 -2.91 2.73 -23.31
CA SER A 195 -3.55 2.33 -24.57
C SER A 195 -5.01 2.80 -24.68
N SER A 196 -5.68 3.03 -23.55
CA SER A 196 -7.02 3.62 -23.45
C SER A 196 -7.03 5.15 -23.48
N PHE A 197 -5.88 5.80 -23.71
CA PHE A 197 -5.69 7.26 -23.67
C PHE A 197 -5.87 7.90 -22.29
N ASP A 198 -5.82 7.10 -21.21
CA ASP A 198 -5.79 7.64 -19.86
C ASP A 198 -4.42 8.27 -19.58
N ILE A 199 -4.44 9.49 -19.05
CA ILE A 199 -3.24 10.25 -18.71
C ILE A 199 -3.04 10.19 -17.20
N THR A 200 -1.85 9.81 -16.77
CA THR A 200 -1.45 9.89 -15.35
C THR A 200 -0.17 10.70 -15.24
N GLU A 201 -0.15 11.63 -14.28
CA GLU A 201 1.02 12.43 -13.92
C GLU A 201 1.40 12.08 -12.49
N GLU A 202 2.64 11.66 -12.27
CA GLU A 202 3.06 11.17 -10.95
C GLU A 202 4.55 11.47 -10.69
N LEU A 203 4.88 11.65 -9.41
CA LEU A 203 6.28 11.72 -8.97
C LEU A 203 6.88 10.30 -8.96
N ILE A 204 7.90 10.06 -9.79
CA ILE A 204 8.64 8.79 -9.78
C ILE A 204 9.41 8.65 -8.46
N GLY A 205 9.97 9.77 -8.00
CA GLY A 205 10.68 9.86 -6.74
C GLY A 205 11.70 10.97 -6.71
N MET A 206 12.40 11.02 -5.58
CA MET A 206 13.49 11.94 -5.32
C MET A 206 14.77 11.14 -5.12
N GLY A 207 15.80 11.53 -5.86
CA GLY A 207 17.12 10.96 -5.86
C GLY A 207 18.13 11.86 -5.18
N PHE A 208 19.11 11.26 -4.49
CA PHE A 208 20.20 12.00 -3.85
C PHE A 208 21.47 11.84 -4.68
N MET A 209 22.06 12.96 -5.10
CA MET A 209 23.33 12.94 -5.82
C MET A 209 24.46 13.11 -4.81
N LYS A 210 25.35 12.12 -4.70
CA LYS A 210 26.53 12.20 -3.83
C LYS A 210 27.62 13.01 -4.55
N GLY A 211 27.89 14.22 -4.08
CA GLY A 211 28.96 15.08 -4.62
C GLY A 211 28.46 16.15 -5.60
N GLN A 212 29.15 16.32 -6.73
CA GLN A 212 28.88 17.38 -7.71
C GLN A 212 27.69 17.07 -8.63
N THR A 213 26.93 18.09 -9.00
CA THR A 213 25.79 18.06 -9.95
C THR A 213 26.26 17.95 -11.41
N THR A 214 27.06 16.93 -11.70
CA THR A 214 27.51 16.66 -13.07
C THR A 214 26.37 16.05 -13.90
N ALA A 215 26.43 16.25 -15.20
CA ALA A 215 25.47 15.65 -16.13
C ALA A 215 25.40 14.12 -16.03
N SER A 216 26.53 13.44 -15.79
CA SER A 216 26.57 11.98 -15.61
C SER A 216 25.85 11.55 -14.35
N ALA A 217 26.09 12.24 -13.22
CA ALA A 217 25.41 11.94 -11.97
C ALA A 217 23.88 12.12 -12.09
N ILE A 218 23.44 13.20 -12.75
CA ILE A 218 22.01 13.44 -13.00
C ILE A 218 21.43 12.36 -13.92
N PHE A 219 22.16 11.97 -14.96
CA PHE A 219 21.75 10.90 -15.88
C PHE A 219 21.61 9.55 -15.17
N GLU A 220 22.62 9.12 -14.41
CA GLU A 220 22.60 7.86 -13.66
C GLU A 220 21.44 7.81 -12.68
N GLU A 221 21.20 8.91 -11.96
CA GLU A 221 20.10 9.01 -11.02
C GLU A 221 18.74 9.03 -11.71
N THR A 222 18.64 9.68 -12.88
CA THR A 222 17.44 9.64 -13.74
C THR A 222 17.12 8.21 -14.17
N VAL A 223 18.13 7.47 -14.64
CA VAL A 223 17.97 6.07 -15.05
C VAL A 223 17.58 5.20 -13.87
N ARG A 224 18.19 5.41 -12.69
CA ARG A 224 17.85 4.70 -11.46
C ARG A 224 16.39 4.92 -11.06
N LEU A 225 15.91 6.17 -11.07
CA LEU A 225 14.53 6.51 -10.74
C LEU A 225 13.55 5.84 -11.72
N CYS A 226 13.78 5.99 -13.03
CA CYS A 226 12.92 5.41 -14.06
C CYS A 226 12.91 3.86 -14.02
N SER A 227 14.07 3.24 -13.78
CA SER A 227 14.19 1.78 -13.66
C SER A 227 13.46 1.25 -12.43
N SER A 228 13.37 2.05 -11.35
CA SER A 228 12.67 1.66 -10.12
C SER A 228 11.14 1.51 -10.28
N VAL A 229 10.60 1.99 -11.39
CA VAL A 229 9.20 1.87 -11.81
C VAL A 229 9.07 1.19 -13.18
N SER A 230 10.12 0.51 -13.62
CA SER A 230 10.16 -0.28 -14.87
C SER A 230 9.81 0.53 -16.14
N LEU A 231 10.19 1.80 -16.21
CA LEU A 231 9.99 2.61 -17.41
C LEU A 231 10.93 2.19 -18.55
N ASP A 232 10.35 1.87 -19.69
CA ASP A 232 11.08 1.52 -20.91
C ASP A 232 11.43 2.77 -21.72
N PHE A 233 12.71 3.16 -21.71
CA PHE A 233 13.21 4.34 -22.42
C PHE A 233 12.94 4.36 -23.94
N THR A 234 12.65 3.22 -24.58
CA THR A 234 12.25 3.22 -26.00
C THR A 234 10.94 3.99 -26.22
N LYS A 235 10.05 3.99 -25.23
CA LYS A 235 8.76 4.68 -25.19
C LYS A 235 8.83 6.14 -24.72
N LEU A 236 10.02 6.64 -24.38
CA LEU A 236 10.22 8.04 -23.99
C LEU A 236 10.06 8.95 -25.22
N VAL A 237 9.11 9.89 -25.16
CA VAL A 237 8.82 10.82 -26.26
C VAL A 237 9.28 12.25 -26.00
N ARG A 238 9.42 12.65 -24.74
CA ARG A 238 9.76 14.02 -24.36
C ARG A 238 10.47 14.08 -23.02
N VAL A 239 11.45 14.99 -22.92
CA VAL A 239 12.13 15.35 -21.67
C VAL A 239 12.02 16.87 -21.45
N THR A 240 11.69 17.26 -20.24
CA THR A 240 11.64 18.68 -19.82
C THR A 240 12.69 18.91 -18.74
N THR A 241 13.54 19.91 -18.91
CA THR A 241 14.58 20.30 -17.95
C THR A 241 14.56 21.80 -17.69
N ASP A 242 15.24 22.26 -16.65
CA ASP A 242 15.43 23.68 -16.34
C ASP A 242 16.36 24.42 -17.33
N GLY A 243 16.90 23.74 -18.35
CA GLY A 243 17.76 24.38 -19.33
C GLY A 243 19.19 24.64 -18.88
N ALA A 244 19.58 24.23 -17.67
CA ALA A 244 20.96 24.36 -17.21
C ALA A 244 21.94 23.67 -18.17
N PRO A 245 23.17 24.19 -18.38
CA PRO A 245 24.14 23.59 -19.30
C PRO A 245 24.44 22.11 -19.01
N THR A 246 24.41 21.72 -17.73
CA THR A 246 24.56 20.32 -17.28
C THR A 246 23.41 19.41 -17.76
N MET A 247 22.23 19.97 -18.01
CA MET A 247 21.06 19.26 -18.50
C MET A 247 21.00 19.24 -20.03
N THR A 248 21.27 20.38 -20.67
CA THR A 248 21.01 20.60 -22.11
C THR A 248 22.23 20.55 -23.02
N GLY A 249 23.45 20.44 -22.46
CA GLY A 249 24.69 20.38 -23.24
C GLY A 249 24.65 19.33 -24.36
N GLU A 250 25.17 19.68 -25.54
CA GLU A 250 24.97 18.88 -26.77
C GLU A 250 25.62 17.50 -26.72
N SER A 251 26.83 17.40 -26.17
CA SER A 251 27.60 16.15 -26.14
C SER A 251 27.56 15.46 -24.77
N ASN A 252 27.58 16.28 -23.72
CA ASN A 252 27.76 15.86 -22.33
C ASN A 252 26.65 16.37 -21.40
N GLY A 253 25.55 16.90 -21.92
CA GLY A 253 24.37 17.20 -21.10
C GLY A 253 23.61 15.91 -20.74
N MET A 254 22.88 15.92 -19.63
CA MET A 254 22.08 14.77 -19.20
C MET A 254 21.14 14.27 -20.31
N VAL A 255 20.48 15.18 -21.04
CA VAL A 255 19.57 14.82 -22.12
C VAL A 255 20.31 14.15 -23.29
N ALA A 256 21.54 14.58 -23.60
CA ALA A 256 22.37 13.95 -24.62
C ALA A 256 22.80 12.54 -24.22
N LEU A 257 23.16 12.33 -22.95
CA LEU A 257 23.45 11.00 -22.39
C LEU A 257 22.22 10.10 -22.43
N LEU A 258 21.04 10.64 -22.10
CA LEU A 258 19.78 9.92 -22.15
C LEU A 258 19.39 9.51 -23.58
N MET A 259 19.63 10.38 -24.57
CA MET A 259 19.46 10.04 -25.98
C MET A 259 20.37 8.90 -26.42
N LYS A 260 21.64 8.90 -25.98
CA LYS A 260 22.59 7.80 -26.24
C LYS A 260 22.09 6.49 -25.60
N HIS A 261 21.62 6.54 -24.36
CA HIS A 261 21.10 5.39 -23.62
C HIS A 261 19.83 4.78 -24.25
N ARG A 262 18.90 5.62 -24.70
CA ARG A 262 17.68 5.20 -25.41
C ARG A 262 17.97 4.53 -26.76
N GLY A 263 19.14 4.78 -27.34
CA GLY A 263 19.53 4.27 -28.65
C GLY A 263 18.75 4.92 -29.79
N LYS A 264 18.98 4.40 -31.01
CA LYS A 264 18.25 4.85 -32.21
C LYS A 264 16.81 4.35 -32.13
N GLN A 265 15.87 5.29 -32.17
CA GLN A 265 14.44 5.03 -32.23
C GLN A 265 13.86 5.73 -33.45
N ASN A 266 12.75 5.20 -33.98
CA ASN A 266 12.06 5.81 -35.13
C ASN A 266 11.52 7.22 -34.84
N ARG A 267 11.45 7.61 -33.56
CA ARG A 267 10.96 8.91 -33.12
C ARG A 267 12.06 9.74 -32.47
N GLN A 268 12.21 10.98 -32.90
CA GLN A 268 13.07 11.96 -32.25
C GLN A 268 12.54 12.30 -30.85
N LEU A 269 13.44 12.39 -29.88
CA LEU A 269 13.11 12.81 -28.52
C LEU A 269 12.92 14.33 -28.48
N VAL A 270 11.75 14.79 -28.03
CA VAL A 270 11.45 16.22 -27.88
C VAL A 270 12.09 16.75 -26.59
N LYS A 271 12.86 17.83 -26.71
CA LYS A 271 13.53 18.50 -25.59
C LYS A 271 12.78 19.79 -25.29
N LEU A 272 12.21 19.92 -24.09
CA LEU A 272 11.57 21.15 -23.64
C LEU A 272 12.36 21.81 -22.51
N HIS A 273 12.36 23.13 -22.54
CA HIS A 273 12.80 23.95 -21.42
C HIS A 273 11.61 24.21 -20.50
N CYS A 274 11.83 24.15 -19.19
CA CYS A 274 10.80 24.36 -18.17
C CYS A 274 10.16 25.74 -18.30
N MET A 275 8.85 25.79 -18.54
CA MET A 275 8.09 27.03 -18.71
C MET A 275 8.18 27.95 -17.49
N ILE A 276 8.18 27.39 -16.27
CA ILE A 276 8.32 28.16 -15.03
C ILE A 276 9.68 28.84 -14.97
N HIS A 277 10.74 28.13 -15.37
CA HIS A 277 12.07 28.73 -15.41
C HIS A 277 12.18 29.80 -16.49
N GLN A 278 11.61 29.57 -17.68
CA GLN A 278 11.54 30.57 -18.74
C GLN A 278 10.79 31.84 -18.33
N GLN A 279 9.65 31.69 -17.63
CA GLN A 279 8.90 32.83 -17.09
C GLN A 279 9.72 33.61 -16.07
N ASN A 280 10.41 32.91 -15.17
CA ASN A 280 11.29 33.54 -14.18
C ASN A 280 12.45 34.31 -14.87
N LEU A 281 13.11 33.72 -15.85
CA LEU A 281 14.16 34.37 -16.64
C LEU A 281 13.62 35.60 -17.38
N CYS A 282 12.47 35.46 -18.05
CA CYS A 282 11.82 36.55 -18.76
C CYS A 282 11.47 37.72 -17.84
N SER A 283 10.98 37.45 -16.62
CA SER A 283 10.65 38.49 -15.64
C SER A 283 11.87 39.32 -15.18
N LYS A 284 13.04 38.68 -15.11
CA LYS A 284 14.31 39.35 -14.78
C LYS A 284 14.76 40.29 -15.90
N GLU A 285 14.64 39.84 -17.15
CA GLU A 285 15.04 40.65 -18.31
C GLU A 285 14.07 41.80 -18.61
N LEU A 286 12.78 41.62 -18.35
CA LEU A 286 11.76 42.66 -18.53
C LEU A 286 11.72 43.67 -17.36
N ALA A 287 12.66 43.61 -16.41
CA ALA A 287 12.73 44.47 -15.22
C ALA A 287 11.45 44.46 -14.35
N PHE A 288 10.64 43.41 -14.40
CA PHE A 288 9.51 43.19 -13.49
C PHE A 288 9.94 42.74 -12.09
N GLN A 289 11.21 42.95 -11.73
CA GLN A 289 11.81 42.56 -10.47
C GLN A 289 10.97 43.02 -9.27
N ALA A 290 10.43 44.24 -9.32
CA ALA A 290 9.59 44.79 -8.26
C ALA A 290 8.26 44.03 -8.10
N LEU A 291 7.60 43.71 -9.22
CA LEU A 291 6.36 42.92 -9.24
C LEU A 291 6.60 41.49 -8.75
N MET A 292 7.64 40.83 -9.26
CA MET A 292 8.00 39.47 -8.84
C MET A 292 8.43 39.41 -7.37
N THR A 293 9.10 40.44 -6.87
CA THR A 293 9.47 40.55 -5.45
C THR A 293 8.22 40.70 -4.58
N LEU A 294 7.26 41.54 -5.01
CA LEU A 294 5.99 41.70 -4.30
C LEU A 294 5.18 40.40 -4.28
N VAL A 295 5.07 39.72 -5.43
CA VAL A 295 4.38 38.42 -5.55
C VAL A 295 5.08 37.37 -4.66
N THR A 296 6.41 37.26 -4.75
CA THR A 296 7.18 36.32 -3.91
C THR A 296 7.03 36.61 -2.42
N LYS A 297 7.07 37.89 -2.00
CA LYS A 297 6.83 38.28 -0.61
C LYS A 297 5.42 37.94 -0.15
N THR A 298 4.42 38.17 -0.99
CA THR A 298 3.01 37.86 -0.68
C THR A 298 2.81 36.35 -0.54
N ILE A 299 3.39 35.57 -1.45
CA ILE A 299 3.42 34.10 -1.37
C ILE A 299 4.10 33.68 -0.08
N ASN A 300 5.32 34.15 0.21
CA ASN A 300 6.05 33.78 1.43
C ASN A 300 5.31 34.18 2.71
N PHE A 301 4.53 35.26 2.71
CA PHE A 301 3.69 35.66 3.84
C PHE A 301 2.46 34.74 4.02
N ILE A 302 1.94 34.16 2.95
CA ILE A 302 0.83 33.20 3.01
C ILE A 302 1.32 31.80 3.45
N TYR A 303 2.58 31.46 3.15
CA TYR A 303 3.20 30.16 3.46
C TYR A 303 4.03 30.12 4.76
N LEU A 304 4.14 31.23 5.50
CA LEU A 304 4.67 31.31 6.87
C LEU A 304 3.51 31.38 7.89
#